data_AF-A0A668T724-F1
#
_entry.id   AF-A0A668T724-F1
#
_cell.length_a   1.000
_cell.length_b   1.000
_cell.length_c   1.000
_cell.angle_alpha   90.00
_cell.angle_beta   90.00
_cell.angle_gamma   90.00
#
_symmetry.space_group_name_H-M   'P 1'
#
loop_
_entity.id
_entity.type
_entity.pdbx_description
1 polymer ?
#
loop_
_entity_poly.entity_id
_entity_poly.type
_entity_poly.pdbx_seq_one_letter_code
_entity_poly.pdbx_strand_id
1 'polypeptide(L)' 'MRRVRRRGGNKEKVFGCDLLEHLNTSGQEVPLVLRCCSEFVEHHGIVDGIYRLSGVSSNIQKLR' A
#
# COMPACT_ATOMS: atom_id res chain seq x y z
N MET A 1 17.71 8.61 23.70
CA MET A 1 18.08 7.25 23.27
C MET A 1 17.31 6.88 22.00
N ARG A 2 17.95 6.88 20.83
CA ARG A 2 17.33 6.42 19.57
C ARG A 2 17.13 4.91 19.66
N ARG A 3 15.89 4.44 19.78
CA ARG A 3 15.56 3.02 19.60
C ARG A 3 15.85 2.66 18.13
N VAL A 4 17.03 2.11 17.88
CA VAL A 4 17.31 1.40 16.63
C VAL A 4 16.41 0.19 16.62
N ARG A 5 15.25 0.33 15.97
CA ARG A 5 14.29 -0.76 15.76
C ARG A 5 15.01 -1.74 14.83
N ARG A 6 15.52 -2.83 15.42
CA ARG A 6 16.20 -3.92 14.69
C ARG A 6 15.36 -4.24 13.45
N ARG A 7 15.96 -4.11 12.26
CA ARG A 7 15.41 -4.62 11.00
C ARG A 7 15.39 -6.15 11.12
N GLY A 8 14.42 -6.68 11.87
CA GLY A 8 14.00 -8.06 11.71
C GLY A 8 13.43 -8.14 10.30
N GLY A 9 14.06 -8.93 9.44
CA GLY A 9 13.67 -9.11 8.05
C GLY A 9 12.19 -9.45 7.97
N ASN A 10 11.38 -8.49 7.53
CA ASN A 10 9.95 -8.68 7.42
C ASN A 10 9.64 -8.79 5.94
N LYS A 11 9.71 -10.04 5.46
CA LYS A 11 9.48 -10.43 4.06
C LYS A 11 8.05 -10.15 3.57
N GLU A 12 7.19 -9.52 4.39
CA GLU A 12 5.76 -9.34 4.09
C GLU A 12 5.25 -7.89 4.25
N LYS A 13 6.11 -6.91 4.55
CA LYS A 13 5.63 -5.52 4.66
C LYS A 13 5.41 -4.90 3.28
N VAL A 14 4.15 -4.65 2.94
CA VAL A 14 3.77 -3.85 1.77
C VAL A 14 3.91 -2.35 2.08
N PHE A 15 3.50 -1.89 3.26
CA PHE A 15 3.49 -0.47 3.61
C PHE A 15 4.75 -0.02 4.36
N GLY A 16 5.31 1.13 3.95
CA GLY A 16 6.48 1.73 4.57
C GLY A 16 7.80 0.98 4.31
N CYS A 17 7.82 0.10 3.31
CA CYS A 17 9.04 -0.55 2.80
C CYS A 17 9.67 0.26 1.66
N ASP A 18 10.91 -0.07 1.31
CA ASP A 18 11.56 0.48 0.13
C ASP A 18 10.94 -0.12 -1.14
N LEU A 19 10.61 0.73 -2.12
CA LEU A 19 9.94 0.29 -3.34
C LEU A 19 10.80 -0.68 -4.15
N LEU A 20 12.09 -0.39 -4.32
CA LEU A 20 12.98 -1.23 -5.11
C LEU A 20 13.16 -2.61 -4.46
N GLU A 21 13.32 -2.66 -3.13
CA GLU A 21 13.35 -3.92 -2.37
C GLU A 21 12.04 -4.72 -2.55
N HIS A 22 10.89 -4.05 -2.51
CA HIS A 22 9.58 -4.68 -2.70
C HIS A 22 9.39 -5.25 -4.10
N LEU A 23 9.76 -4.50 -5.14
CA LEU A 23 9.66 -4.95 -6.54
C LEU A 23 10.62 -6.11 -6.80
N ASN A 24 11.87 -6.03 -6.33
CA ASN A 24 12.84 -7.12 -6.47
C ASN A 24 12.39 -8.39 -5.74
N THR A 25 11.78 -8.26 -4.56
CA THR A 25 11.29 -9.41 -3.79
C THR A 25 10.06 -10.05 -4.43
N SER A 26 9.15 -9.24 -4.98
CA SER A 26 7.90 -9.72 -5.59
C SER A 26 8.06 -10.16 -7.05
N GLY A 27 9.14 -9.75 -7.74
CA GLY A 27 9.33 -9.97 -9.17
C GLY A 27 8.29 -9.27 -10.03
N GLN A 28 7.68 -8.19 -9.52
CA GLN A 28 6.66 -7.42 -10.21
C GLN A 28 7.24 -6.06 -10.62
N GLU A 29 6.76 -5.50 -11.73
CA GLU A 29 7.12 -4.13 -12.15
C GLU A 29 6.34 -3.05 -11.39
N VAL A 30 5.15 -3.42 -10.87
CA VAL A 30 4.27 -2.55 -10.09
C VAL A 30 3.77 -3.32 -8.86
N PRO A 31 3.75 -2.74 -7.66
CA PRO A 31 3.22 -3.40 -6.47
C PRO A 31 1.77 -3.84 -6.67
N LEU A 32 1.44 -5.07 -6.28
CA LEU A 32 0.11 -5.65 -6.48
C LEU A 32 -1.00 -4.79 -5.87
N VAL A 33 -0.77 -4.22 -4.68
CA VAL A 33 -1.74 -3.33 -4.02
C VAL A 33 -2.12 -2.13 -4.89
N LEU A 34 -1.17 -1.57 -5.65
CA LEU A 34 -1.46 -0.43 -6.53
C LEU A 34 -2.31 -0.86 -7.73
N ARG A 35 -2.02 -2.03 -8.31
CA ARG A 35 -2.84 -2.58 -9.41
C ARG A 35 -4.27 -2.84 -8.95
N CYS A 36 -4.46 -3.61 -7.88
CA CYS A 36 -5.78 -3.94 -7.37
C CYS A 36 -6.58 -2.70 -6.95
N CYS A 37 -5.96 -1.73 -6.28
CA CYS A 37 -6.64 -0.49 -5.91
C CYS A 37 -7.03 0.35 -7.13
N SER A 38 -6.16 0.44 -8.14
CA SER A 38 -6.45 1.21 -9.37
C SER A 38 -7.58 0.55 -10.16
N GLU A 39 -7.50 -0.75 -10.39
CA GLU A 39 -8.56 -1.53 -11.04
C GLU A 39 -9.90 -1.37 -10.31
N PHE A 40 -9.91 -1.47 -8.99
CA PHE A 40 -11.14 -1.31 -8.21
C PHE A 40 -11.74 0.10 -8.34
N VAL A 41 -10.91 1.15 -8.33
CA VAL A 41 -11.37 2.53 -8.53
C VAL A 41 -11.91 2.73 -9.95
N GLU A 42 -11.25 2.18 -10.96
CA GLU A 42 -11.71 2.27 -12.36
C GLU A 42 -13.09 1.62 -12.56
N HIS A 43 -13.34 0.48 -11.90
CA HIS A 43 -14.60 -0.25 -12.04
C HIS A 43 -15.72 0.28 -11.13
N HIS A 44 -15.39 0.85 -9.96
CA HIS A 44 -16.37 1.14 -8.91
C HIS A 44 -16.28 2.54 -8.28
N GLY A 45 -15.17 3.24 -8.49
CA GLY A 45 -14.81 4.44 -7.75
C GLY A 45 -14.91 5.74 -8.54
N ILE A 46 -15.32 5.72 -9.81
CA ILE A 46 -15.46 6.93 -10.62
C ILE A 46 -16.70 7.73 -10.16
N VAL A 47 -16.51 8.56 -9.14
CA VAL A 47 -17.53 9.39 -8.49
C VAL A 47 -17.01 10.79 -8.22
N ASP A 48 -17.91 11.73 -7.95
CA ASP A 48 -17.55 13.10 -7.60
C ASP A 48 -16.65 13.17 -6.37
N GLY A 49 -15.47 13.77 -6.53
CA GLY A 49 -14.50 13.88 -5.45
C GLY A 49 -13.70 12.62 -5.14
N ILE A 50 -13.65 11.65 -6.06
CA ILE A 50 -12.66 10.56 -6.04
C ILE A 50 -11.26 11.11 -5.76
N TYR A 51 -10.50 10.41 -4.90
CA TYR A 51 -9.21 10.83 -4.34
C TYR A 51 -9.17 12.11 -3.48
N ARG A 52 -10.24 12.93 -3.45
CA ARG A 52 -10.32 14.15 -2.64
C ARG A 52 -11.08 13.94 -1.32
N LEU A 53 -12.20 13.22 -1.37
CA LEU A 53 -13.02 12.94 -0.19
C LEU A 53 -12.36 11.87 0.68
N SER A 54 -12.25 12.15 1.98
CA SER A 54 -11.63 11.24 2.93
C SER A 54 -12.46 9.97 3.15
N GLY A 55 -11.82 8.81 3.04
CA GLY A 55 -12.40 7.54 3.45
C GLY A 55 -12.46 7.38 4.98
N VAL A 56 -13.13 6.31 5.44
CA VAL A 56 -13.22 5.99 6.87
C VAL A 56 -11.89 5.45 7.38
N SER A 57 -11.25 6.16 8.30
CA SER A 57 -9.91 5.84 8.82
C SER A 57 -9.77 4.41 9.35
N SER A 58 -10.76 3.92 10.11
CA SER A 58 -10.75 2.56 10.65
C SER A 58 -10.79 1.47 9.58
N ASN A 59 -11.45 1.72 8.44
CA ASN A 59 -11.45 0.79 7.31
C ASN A 59 -10.10 0.77 6.61
N ILE A 60 -9.47 1.94 6.44
CA ILE A 60 -8.13 2.05 5.84
C ILE A 60 -7.08 1.35 6.72
N GLN A 61 -7.17 1.48 8.05
CA GLN A 61 -6.26 0.78 8.96
C GLN A 61 -6.41 -0.74 8.92
N LYS A 62 -7.61 -1.27 8.64
CA LYS A 62 -7.84 -2.72 8.49
C LYS A 62 -7.31 -3.26 7.16
N LEU A 63 -7.31 -2.45 6.10
CA LEU A 63 -6.78 -2.81 4.79
C LEU A 63 -5.24 -2.85 4.77
N ARG A 64 -4.60 -2.10 5.68
CA ARG A 64 -3.15 -1.90 5.75
C ARG A 64 -2.44 -2.94 6.60
#